data_AF-A0AAU4SH79-F1
#
_entry.id   AF-A0AAU4SH79-F1
#
_cell.length_a   1.000
_cell.length_b   1.000
_cell.length_c   1.000
_cell.angle_alpha   90.00
_cell.angle_beta   90.00
_cell.angle_gamma   90.00
#
_symmetry.space_group_name_H-M   'P 1'
#
loop_
_entity.id
_entity.type
_entity.pdbx_description
1 polymer ?
#
loop_
_entity_poly.entity_id
_entity_poly.type
_entity_poly.pdbx_seq_one_letter_code
_entity_poly.pdbx_strand_id
1 'polypeptide(L)'
;MEHVSDMADSRAATNALLAGLREDNLAPGAAVRFLGQAAHRSLRQAAHRPRALAELTVLHGVLYALATGRRPGRRWVATSWALTVLHLGLLEHRTRLATADILTLTRANLPALPGGAGRASGVVAVGLDLADGRLARRHGTTSPFGDYADALADAAYWTWLTLRHEPSRTVRMAAVASWALPVATVTGLALRRGTMPERPRPVLLRPAAALQAVVALRHLTRR
;
A
#
# COMPACT_ATOMS: atom_id res chain seq x y z
N MET A 1 -7.98 -20.63 23.27
CA MET A 1 -7.65 -19.41 22.52
C MET A 1 -7.40 -19.81 21.07
N GLU A 2 -8.12 -19.21 20.13
CA GLU A 2 -7.84 -19.38 18.70
C GLU A 2 -6.42 -18.88 18.40
N HIS A 3 -5.64 -19.64 17.62
CA HIS A 3 -4.28 -19.26 17.30
C HIS A 3 -4.32 -18.01 16.40
N VAL A 4 -3.46 -17.02 16.64
CA VAL A 4 -3.46 -15.75 15.89
C VAL A 4 -3.33 -15.97 14.37
N SER A 5 -2.73 -17.09 13.94
CA SER A 5 -2.64 -17.49 12.54
C SER A 5 -3.99 -17.82 11.89
N ASP A 6 -4.97 -18.24 12.68
CA ASP A 6 -6.20 -18.87 12.21
C ASP A 6 -7.41 -17.90 12.24
N MET A 7 -7.32 -16.81 13.01
CA MET A 7 -8.37 -15.79 13.10
C MET A 7 -8.76 -15.26 11.71
N ALA A 8 -10.04 -15.26 11.35
CA ALA A 8 -10.49 -14.75 10.05
C ALA A 8 -10.40 -13.22 9.94
N ASP A 9 -10.67 -12.51 11.04
CA ASP A 9 -10.61 -11.05 11.08
C ASP A 9 -9.16 -10.55 11.19
N SER A 10 -8.75 -9.75 10.20
CA SER A 10 -7.43 -9.13 10.17
C SER A 10 -7.22 -8.14 11.31
N ARG A 11 -8.25 -7.40 11.74
CA ARG A 11 -8.14 -6.41 12.81
C ARG A 11 -7.96 -7.07 14.17
N ALA A 12 -8.78 -8.07 14.48
CA ALA A 12 -8.66 -8.83 15.72
C ALA A 12 -7.26 -9.47 15.86
N ALA A 13 -6.74 -10.06 14.78
CA ALA A 13 -5.40 -10.64 14.77
C ALA A 13 -4.30 -9.59 14.98
N THR A 14 -4.38 -8.42 14.32
CA THR A 14 -3.42 -7.33 14.54
C THR A 14 -3.47 -6.82 15.98
N ASN A 15 -4.65 -6.71 16.57
CA ASN A 15 -4.79 -6.33 17.98
C ASN A 15 -4.14 -7.35 18.92
N ALA A 16 -4.34 -8.66 18.67
CA ALA A 16 -3.71 -9.71 19.47
C ALA A 16 -2.17 -9.65 19.40
N LEU A 17 -1.62 -9.43 18.19
CA LEU A 17 -0.17 -9.26 18.00
C LEU A 17 0.37 -8.03 18.73
N LEU A 18 -0.32 -6.89 18.63
CA LEU A 18 0.08 -5.65 19.30
C LEU A 18 -0.03 -5.75 20.82
N ALA A 19 -1.05 -6.45 21.33
CA ALA A 19 -1.24 -6.67 22.77
C ALA A 19 -0.07 -7.46 23.34
N GLY A 20 0.29 -8.60 22.72
CA GLY A 20 1.45 -9.38 23.14
C GLY A 20 2.75 -8.59 23.08
N LEU A 21 2.98 -7.84 22.00
CA LEU A 21 4.17 -6.99 21.87
C LEU A 21 4.25 -5.90 22.98
N ARG A 22 3.10 -5.37 23.41
CA ARG A 22 3.01 -4.40 24.52
C ARG A 22 3.23 -5.05 25.88
N GLU A 23 2.66 -6.24 26.11
CA GLU A 23 2.85 -7.01 27.35
C GLU A 23 4.33 -7.31 27.61
N ASP A 24 5.09 -7.58 26.56
CA ASP A 24 6.54 -7.79 26.61
C ASP A 24 7.37 -6.49 26.62
N ASN A 25 6.75 -5.32 26.82
CA ASN A 25 7.40 -4.01 26.85
C ASN A 25 8.29 -3.71 25.62
N LEU A 26 7.88 -4.16 24.42
CA LEU A 26 8.64 -3.97 23.18
C LEU A 26 10.05 -4.56 23.20
N ALA A 27 10.31 -5.59 24.03
CA ALA A 27 11.60 -6.25 24.08
C ALA A 27 12.02 -6.77 22.68
N PRO A 28 13.32 -6.75 22.33
CA PRO A 28 13.78 -7.17 21.00
C PRO A 28 13.30 -8.57 20.59
N GLY A 29 13.27 -9.51 21.54
CA GLY A 29 12.74 -10.86 21.31
C GLY A 29 11.23 -10.86 20.99
N ALA A 30 10.45 -10.00 21.63
CA ALA A 30 9.03 -9.84 21.35
C ALA A 30 8.79 -9.22 19.96
N ALA A 31 9.63 -8.27 19.54
CA ALA A 31 9.58 -7.72 18.18
C ALA A 31 9.87 -8.79 17.12
N VAL A 32 10.86 -9.66 17.34
CA VAL A 32 11.15 -10.79 16.45
C VAL A 32 9.98 -11.77 16.38
N ARG A 33 9.38 -12.12 17.53
CA ARG A 33 8.18 -12.97 17.58
C ARG A 33 7.00 -12.33 16.84
N PHE A 34 6.74 -11.05 17.09
CA PHE A 34 5.70 -10.27 16.43
C PHE A 34 5.86 -10.33 14.90
N LEU A 35 7.07 -10.05 14.39
CA LEU A 35 7.36 -10.09 12.96
C LEU A 35 7.20 -11.50 12.39
N GLY A 36 7.69 -12.52 13.09
CA GLY A 36 7.55 -13.92 12.69
C GLY A 36 6.09 -14.37 12.62
N GLN A 37 5.28 -14.05 13.64
CA GLN A 37 3.86 -14.38 13.69
C GLN A 37 3.06 -13.62 12.63
N ALA A 38 3.34 -12.32 12.43
CA ALA A 38 2.72 -11.52 11.39
C ALA A 38 3.03 -12.09 9.99
N ALA A 39 4.30 -12.38 9.70
CA ALA A 39 4.72 -12.96 8.42
C ALA A 39 4.09 -14.34 8.19
N HIS A 40 4.14 -15.23 9.20
CA HIS A 40 3.53 -16.56 9.12
C HIS A 40 2.03 -16.48 8.84
N ARG A 41 1.32 -15.59 9.54
CA ARG A 41 -0.11 -15.33 9.30
C ARG A 41 -0.35 -14.83 7.88
N SER A 42 0.38 -13.82 7.42
CA SER A 42 0.27 -13.29 6.05
C SER A 42 0.44 -14.38 4.99
N LEU A 43 1.45 -15.24 5.14
CA LEU A 43 1.70 -16.36 4.23
C LEU A 43 0.56 -17.39 4.26
N ARG A 44 0.06 -17.76 5.45
CA ARG A 44 -1.11 -18.64 5.55
C ARG A 44 -2.34 -18.01 4.90
N GLN A 45 -2.62 -16.74 5.16
CA GLN A 45 -3.78 -16.05 4.59
C GLN A 45 -3.69 -15.94 3.05
N ALA A 46 -2.48 -15.78 2.51
CA ALA A 46 -2.25 -15.86 1.07
C ALA A 46 -2.52 -17.27 0.51
N ALA A 47 -2.03 -18.31 1.20
CA ALA A 47 -2.24 -19.72 0.80
C ALA A 47 -3.73 -20.13 0.83
N HIS A 48 -4.53 -19.59 1.75
CA HIS A 48 -5.98 -19.81 1.80
C HIS A 48 -6.75 -19.09 0.68
N ARG A 49 -6.08 -18.24 -0.13
CA ARG A 49 -6.67 -17.50 -1.25
C ARG A 49 -5.92 -17.78 -2.55
N PRO A 50 -5.89 -19.05 -3.00
CA PRO A 50 -5.08 -19.45 -4.16
C PRO A 50 -5.45 -18.70 -5.43
N ARG A 51 -6.75 -18.40 -5.62
CA ARG A 51 -7.23 -17.65 -6.77
C ARG A 51 -6.74 -16.20 -6.78
N ALA A 52 -6.91 -15.45 -5.68
CA ALA A 52 -6.39 -14.08 -5.58
C ALA A 52 -4.86 -14.05 -5.72
N LEU A 53 -4.14 -15.02 -5.13
CA LEU A 53 -2.70 -15.13 -5.27
C LEU A 53 -2.28 -15.38 -6.74
N ALA A 54 -3.02 -16.23 -7.47
CA ALA A 54 -2.78 -16.46 -8.88
C ALA A 54 -3.06 -15.22 -9.72
N GLU A 55 -4.21 -14.55 -9.54
CA GLU A 55 -4.57 -13.30 -10.21
C GLU A 55 -3.51 -12.21 -9.97
N LEU A 56 -3.07 -12.07 -8.72
CA LEU A 56 -2.00 -11.15 -8.31
C LEU A 56 -0.67 -11.45 -8.99
N THR A 57 -0.30 -12.73 -9.06
CA THR A 57 0.96 -13.19 -9.64
C THR A 57 0.97 -13.02 -11.15
N VAL A 58 -0.15 -13.30 -11.81
CA VAL A 58 -0.32 -13.03 -13.25
C VAL A 58 -0.18 -11.55 -13.54
N LEU A 59 -0.88 -10.69 -12.78
CA LEU A 59 -0.79 -9.24 -12.92
C LEU A 59 0.66 -8.76 -12.79
N HIS A 60 1.34 -9.13 -11.70
CA HIS A 60 2.73 -8.71 -11.49
C HIS A 60 3.71 -9.35 -12.49
N GLY A 61 3.44 -10.56 -12.99
CA GLY A 61 4.22 -11.17 -14.06
C GLY A 61 4.17 -10.35 -15.35
N VAL A 62 2.98 -9.89 -15.74
CA VAL A 62 2.80 -8.96 -16.88
C VAL A 62 3.55 -7.65 -16.63
N LEU A 63 3.36 -7.03 -15.46
CA LEU A 63 4.05 -5.78 -15.11
C LEU A 63 5.58 -5.96 -15.10
N TYR A 64 6.07 -7.10 -14.62
CA TYR A 64 7.49 -7.44 -14.55
C TYR A 64 8.11 -7.61 -15.95
N ALA A 65 7.37 -8.22 -16.87
CA ALA A 65 7.75 -8.33 -18.27
C ALA A 65 7.84 -6.94 -18.93
N LEU A 66 6.88 -6.06 -18.65
CA LEU A 66 6.86 -4.68 -19.17
C LEU A 66 7.95 -3.77 -18.57
N ALA A 67 8.50 -4.12 -17.42
CA ALA A 67 9.48 -3.32 -16.68
C ALA A 67 10.94 -3.47 -17.16
N THR A 68 11.19 -4.05 -18.34
CA THR A 68 12.54 -4.28 -18.88
C THR A 68 13.31 -3.00 -19.18
N GLY A 69 14.61 -2.97 -18.84
CA GLY A 69 15.56 -1.94 -19.28
C GLY A 69 15.43 -0.57 -18.59
N ARG A 70 14.64 -0.44 -17.52
CA ARG A 70 14.41 0.84 -16.83
C ARG A 70 14.63 0.75 -15.33
N ARG A 71 14.86 1.89 -14.68
CA ARG A 71 14.83 2.04 -13.21
C ARG A 71 13.57 2.83 -12.81
N PRO A 72 12.84 2.42 -11.76
CA PRO A 72 13.18 1.39 -10.78
C PRO A 72 12.93 -0.07 -11.25
N GLY A 73 12.19 -0.27 -12.34
CA GLY A 73 12.15 -1.51 -13.14
C GLY A 73 11.65 -2.75 -12.40
N ARG A 74 12.19 -3.92 -12.77
CA ARG A 74 11.77 -5.24 -12.24
C ARG A 74 11.82 -5.37 -10.72
N ARG A 75 12.79 -4.73 -10.05
CA ARG A 75 12.89 -4.76 -8.58
C ARG A 75 11.69 -4.08 -7.91
N TRP A 76 11.21 -2.98 -8.48
CA TRP A 76 10.00 -2.31 -8.02
C TRP A 76 8.80 -3.24 -8.06
N VAL A 77 8.60 -3.92 -9.20
CA VAL A 77 7.48 -4.85 -9.39
C VAL A 77 7.56 -6.03 -8.44
N ALA A 78 8.76 -6.59 -8.24
CA ALA A 78 8.97 -7.68 -7.28
C ALA A 78 8.66 -7.26 -5.84
N THR A 79 9.10 -6.07 -5.42
CA THR A 79 8.78 -5.51 -4.09
C THR A 79 7.29 -5.24 -3.95
N SER A 80 6.64 -4.65 -4.96
CA SER A 80 5.20 -4.44 -5.00
C SER A 80 4.46 -5.78 -4.83
N TRP A 81 4.83 -6.80 -5.61
CA TRP A 81 4.25 -8.14 -5.52
C TRP A 81 4.38 -8.71 -4.11
N ALA A 82 5.58 -8.69 -3.52
CA ALA A 82 5.82 -9.22 -2.19
C ALA A 82 4.97 -8.51 -1.13
N LEU A 83 4.91 -7.17 -1.18
CA LEU A 83 4.06 -6.39 -0.28
C LEU A 83 2.58 -6.75 -0.45
N THR A 84 2.10 -6.88 -1.69
CA THR A 84 0.70 -7.24 -1.93
C THR A 84 0.37 -8.64 -1.45
N VAL A 85 1.24 -9.63 -1.67
CA VAL A 85 1.08 -11.00 -1.15
C VAL A 85 0.93 -11.00 0.37
N LEU A 86 1.78 -10.23 1.07
CA LEU A 86 1.74 -10.13 2.53
C LEU A 86 0.44 -9.49 3.05
N HIS A 87 -0.30 -8.78 2.21
CA HIS A 87 -1.55 -8.10 2.56
C HIS A 87 -2.80 -8.81 2.04
N LEU A 88 -2.69 -9.97 1.36
CA LEU A 88 -3.86 -10.70 0.83
C LEU A 88 -4.88 -11.10 1.91
N GLY A 89 -4.47 -11.21 3.18
CA GLY A 89 -5.41 -11.43 4.29
C GLY A 89 -6.46 -10.34 4.46
N LEU A 90 -6.18 -9.12 4.00
CA LEU A 90 -7.12 -7.98 4.02
C LEU A 90 -8.25 -8.11 2.98
N LEU A 91 -8.20 -9.12 2.10
CA LEU A 91 -9.34 -9.46 1.25
C LEU A 91 -10.50 -10.04 2.06
N GLU A 92 -10.26 -10.43 3.31
CA GLU A 92 -11.25 -10.99 4.24
C GLU A 92 -12.00 -12.14 3.57
N HIS A 93 -13.31 -12.01 3.34
CA HIS A 93 -14.13 -13.05 2.73
C HIS A 93 -13.95 -13.20 1.21
N ARG A 94 -13.25 -12.28 0.54
CA ARG A 94 -13.07 -12.31 -0.91
C ARG A 94 -11.94 -13.27 -1.30
N THR A 95 -12.19 -14.06 -2.34
CA THR A 95 -11.25 -15.04 -2.89
C THR A 95 -10.56 -14.57 -4.18
N ARG A 96 -10.94 -13.40 -4.70
CA ARG A 96 -10.48 -12.80 -5.96
C ARG A 96 -10.24 -11.30 -5.79
N LEU A 97 -9.41 -10.75 -6.67
CA LEU A 97 -9.19 -9.31 -6.76
C LEU A 97 -10.39 -8.65 -7.45
N ALA A 98 -10.80 -7.48 -6.95
CA ALA A 98 -11.73 -6.64 -7.69
C ALA A 98 -11.00 -5.90 -8.81
N THR A 99 -11.73 -5.45 -9.82
CA THR A 99 -11.16 -4.64 -10.90
C THR A 99 -10.55 -3.34 -10.36
N ALA A 100 -11.12 -2.76 -9.30
CA ALA A 100 -10.54 -1.61 -8.62
C ALA A 100 -9.15 -1.94 -8.04
N ASP A 101 -9.00 -3.10 -7.38
CA ASP A 101 -7.71 -3.55 -6.85
C ASP A 101 -6.65 -3.68 -7.96
N ILE A 102 -7.04 -4.19 -9.14
CA ILE A 102 -6.13 -4.30 -10.30
C ILE A 102 -5.66 -2.92 -10.77
N LEU A 103 -6.55 -1.93 -10.83
CA LEU A 103 -6.20 -0.56 -11.22
C LEU A 103 -5.25 0.07 -10.20
N THR A 104 -5.53 -0.06 -8.91
CA THR A 104 -4.67 0.44 -7.82
C THR A 104 -3.28 -0.19 -7.89
N LEU A 105 -3.18 -1.51 -8.07
CA LEU A 105 -1.90 -2.21 -8.18
C LEU A 105 -1.13 -1.85 -9.47
N THR A 106 -1.85 -1.58 -10.56
CA THR A 106 -1.25 -1.08 -11.80
C THR A 106 -0.69 0.33 -11.59
N ARG A 107 -1.44 1.22 -10.92
CA ARG A 107 -1.02 2.58 -10.55
C ARG A 107 0.24 2.55 -9.67
N ALA A 108 0.29 1.67 -8.67
CA ALA A 108 1.46 1.48 -7.82
C ALA A 108 2.72 1.10 -8.60
N ASN A 109 2.56 0.40 -9.74
CA ASN A 109 3.66 -0.06 -10.59
C ASN A 109 3.97 0.86 -11.77
N LEU A 110 3.20 1.95 -11.95
CA LEU A 110 3.41 2.94 -13.01
C LEU A 110 4.89 3.39 -13.12
N PRO A 111 5.65 3.63 -12.03
CA PRO A 111 7.06 4.01 -12.11
C PRO A 111 7.94 3.01 -12.88
N ALA A 112 7.59 1.73 -12.87
CA ALA A 112 8.33 0.67 -13.53
C ALA A 112 7.91 0.48 -15.00
N LEU A 113 6.77 1.03 -15.42
CA LEU A 113 6.17 0.79 -16.74
C LEU A 113 6.67 1.75 -17.83
N PRO A 114 6.51 1.38 -19.12
CA PRO A 114 6.70 2.29 -20.23
C PRO A 114 5.82 3.54 -20.10
N GLY A 115 6.41 4.72 -20.27
CA GLY A 115 5.72 6.00 -20.10
C GLY A 115 5.54 6.44 -18.64
N GLY A 116 5.91 5.61 -17.66
CA GLY A 116 5.82 5.92 -16.23
C GLY A 116 6.69 7.10 -15.77
N ALA A 117 7.77 7.40 -16.50
CA ALA A 117 8.58 8.60 -16.28
C ALA A 117 8.19 9.77 -17.19
N GLY A 118 7.15 9.63 -18.01
CA GLY A 118 6.66 10.68 -18.88
C GLY A 118 6.05 11.84 -18.09
N ARG A 119 5.96 13.01 -18.72
CA ARG A 119 5.37 14.23 -18.11
C ARG A 119 3.91 14.04 -17.71
N ALA A 120 3.19 13.20 -18.45
CA ALA A 120 1.80 12.88 -18.17
C ALA A 120 1.62 11.84 -17.04
N SER A 121 2.70 11.25 -16.50
CA SER A 121 2.59 10.16 -15.52
C SER A 121 1.78 10.56 -14.28
N GLY A 122 1.98 11.78 -13.78
CA GLY A 122 1.19 12.34 -12.67
C GLY A 122 -0.31 12.40 -12.97
N VAL A 123 -0.67 12.79 -14.19
CA VAL A 123 -2.07 12.85 -14.64
C VAL A 123 -2.65 11.44 -14.80
N VAL A 124 -1.89 10.51 -15.36
CA VAL A 124 -2.30 9.10 -15.48
C VAL A 124 -2.53 8.49 -14.11
N ALA A 125 -1.65 8.74 -13.14
CA ALA A 125 -1.82 8.25 -11.77
C ALA A 125 -3.10 8.79 -11.12
N VAL A 126 -3.38 10.09 -11.22
CA VAL A 126 -4.64 10.68 -10.74
C VAL A 126 -5.86 10.08 -11.46
N GLY A 127 -5.76 9.87 -12.78
CA GLY A 127 -6.84 9.24 -13.54
C GLY A 127 -7.15 7.82 -13.09
N LEU A 128 -6.11 7.02 -12.81
CA LEU A 128 -6.25 5.65 -12.29
C LEU A 128 -6.86 5.64 -10.87
N ASP A 129 -6.45 6.57 -10.00
CA ASP A 129 -6.97 6.76 -8.65
C ASP A 129 -8.48 7.14 -8.62
N LEU A 130 -8.88 8.05 -9.52
CA LEU A 130 -10.31 8.38 -9.64
C LEU A 130 -11.12 7.21 -10.22
N ALA A 131 -10.53 6.47 -11.16
CA ALA A 131 -11.18 5.32 -11.79
C ALA A 131 -11.39 4.16 -10.81
N ASP A 132 -10.37 3.81 -10.02
CA ASP A 132 -10.47 2.71 -9.06
C ASP A 132 -11.51 3.01 -7.96
N GLY A 133 -11.52 4.23 -7.40
CA GLY A 133 -12.46 4.64 -6.37
C GLY A 133 -13.89 4.71 -6.90
N ARG A 134 -14.08 5.19 -8.13
CA ARG A 134 -15.40 5.18 -8.78
C ARG A 134 -15.89 3.76 -9.04
N LEU A 135 -15.00 2.88 -9.50
CA LEU A 135 -15.34 1.50 -9.80
C LEU A 135 -15.69 0.72 -8.52
N ALA A 136 -14.90 0.91 -7.46
CA ALA A 136 -15.14 0.31 -6.15
C ALA A 136 -16.51 0.70 -5.58
N ARG A 137 -16.87 1.99 -5.64
CA ARG A 137 -18.18 2.48 -5.19
C ARG A 137 -19.32 1.99 -6.08
N ARG A 138 -19.14 2.02 -7.40
CA ARG A 138 -20.18 1.62 -8.36
C ARG A 138 -20.54 0.14 -8.25
N HIS A 139 -19.56 -0.72 -8.00
CA HIS A 139 -19.76 -2.17 -7.93
C HIS A 139 -19.83 -2.70 -6.49
N GLY A 140 -19.80 -1.84 -5.47
CA GLY A 140 -19.82 -2.25 -4.08
C GLY A 140 -18.64 -3.14 -3.68
N THR A 141 -17.47 -2.95 -4.30
CA THR A 141 -16.28 -3.79 -4.08
C THR A 141 -15.26 -3.13 -3.15
N THR A 142 -15.67 -2.17 -2.33
CA THR A 142 -14.83 -1.57 -1.28
C THR A 142 -14.40 -2.64 -0.28
N SER A 143 -13.13 -2.63 0.11
CA SER A 143 -12.58 -3.62 1.05
C SER A 143 -11.40 -3.05 1.81
N PRO A 144 -11.05 -3.61 2.97
CA PRO A 144 -9.83 -3.23 3.68
C PRO A 144 -8.58 -3.38 2.81
N PHE A 145 -8.48 -4.45 2.01
CA PHE A 145 -7.38 -4.62 1.07
C PHE A 145 -7.24 -3.44 0.12
N GLY A 146 -8.34 -3.06 -0.55
CA GLY A 146 -8.37 -1.93 -1.48
C GLY A 146 -7.98 -0.63 -0.80
N ASP A 147 -8.54 -0.34 0.39
CA ASP A 147 -8.24 0.87 1.15
C ASP A 147 -6.74 1.00 1.50
N TYR A 148 -6.11 -0.09 1.95
CA TYR A 148 -4.68 -0.10 2.28
C TYR A 148 -3.80 -0.08 1.03
N ALA A 149 -4.17 -0.83 -0.01
CA ALA A 149 -3.45 -0.86 -1.28
C ALA A 149 -3.45 0.52 -1.93
N ASP A 150 -4.56 1.25 -1.87
CA ASP A 150 -4.74 2.59 -2.40
C ASP A 150 -3.77 3.60 -1.75
N ALA A 151 -3.78 3.63 -0.41
CA ALA A 151 -2.87 4.48 0.37
C ALA A 151 -1.39 4.14 0.12
N LEU A 152 -1.05 2.86 -0.01
CA LEU A 152 0.32 2.43 -0.30
C LEU A 152 0.74 2.75 -1.74
N ALA A 153 -0.17 2.57 -2.70
CA ALA A 153 0.06 2.90 -4.10
C ALA A 153 0.35 4.40 -4.26
N ASP A 154 -0.45 5.24 -3.59
CA ASP A 154 -0.24 6.67 -3.53
C ASP A 154 1.10 7.04 -2.88
N ALA A 155 1.37 6.53 -1.68
CA ALA A 155 2.62 6.82 -0.99
C ALA A 155 3.84 6.42 -1.83
N ALA A 156 3.83 5.24 -2.44
CA ALA A 156 4.91 4.76 -3.29
C ALA A 156 5.08 5.61 -4.55
N TYR A 157 4.01 5.84 -5.31
CA TYR A 157 4.05 6.58 -6.56
C TYR A 157 4.47 8.04 -6.35
N TRP A 158 3.80 8.76 -5.44
CA TRP A 158 4.05 10.18 -5.23
C TRP A 158 5.41 10.44 -4.57
N THR A 159 5.86 9.56 -3.67
CA THR A 159 7.22 9.64 -3.14
C THR A 159 8.25 9.44 -4.24
N TRP A 160 8.08 8.43 -5.10
CA TRP A 160 8.98 8.22 -6.23
C TRP A 160 8.99 9.43 -7.19
N LEU A 161 7.81 9.90 -7.61
CA LEU A 161 7.69 11.00 -8.55
C LEU A 161 8.35 12.27 -8.01
N THR A 162 8.06 12.59 -6.75
CA THR A 162 8.59 13.78 -6.08
C THR A 162 10.10 13.68 -5.89
N LEU A 163 10.62 12.56 -5.37
CA LEU A 163 12.06 12.40 -5.16
C LEU A 163 12.85 12.43 -6.46
N ARG A 164 12.25 11.99 -7.58
CA ARG A 164 12.92 11.91 -8.87
C ARG A 164 12.82 13.20 -9.70
N HIS A 165 11.70 13.92 -9.61
CA HIS A 165 11.41 15.02 -10.54
C HIS A 165 11.23 16.39 -9.87
N GLU A 166 11.10 16.49 -8.55
CA GLU A 166 10.95 17.78 -7.87
C GLU A 166 12.32 18.33 -7.40
N PRO A 167 12.75 19.53 -7.82
CA PRO A 167 14.04 20.10 -7.44
C PRO A 167 13.97 20.82 -6.09
N SER A 168 12.80 21.29 -5.67
CA SER A 168 12.66 21.96 -4.38
C SER A 168 12.82 20.94 -3.26
N ARG A 169 13.90 21.07 -2.49
CA ARG A 169 14.13 20.24 -1.30
C ARG A 169 12.98 20.39 -0.30
N THR A 170 12.43 21.59 -0.16
CA THR A 170 11.28 21.85 0.72
C THR A 170 10.04 21.07 0.27
N VAL A 171 9.70 21.09 -1.01
CA VAL A 171 8.55 20.34 -1.54
C VAL A 171 8.78 18.83 -1.42
N ARG A 172 10.01 18.36 -1.67
CA ARG A 172 10.39 16.96 -1.46
C ARG A 172 10.20 16.52 -0.01
N MET A 173 10.71 17.29 0.95
CA MET A 173 10.57 16.98 2.37
C MET A 173 9.11 17.02 2.81
N ALA A 174 8.35 18.01 2.34
CA ALA A 174 6.92 18.09 2.62
C ALA A 174 6.17 16.85 2.09
N ALA A 175 6.52 16.35 0.90
CA ALA A 175 5.90 15.16 0.32
C ALA A 175 6.24 13.87 1.04
N VAL A 176 7.51 13.68 1.41
CA VAL A 176 7.89 12.52 2.21
C VAL A 176 7.20 12.59 3.57
N ALA A 177 7.19 13.77 4.21
CA ALA A 177 6.55 13.96 5.50
C ALA A 177 5.03 13.73 5.46
N SER A 178 4.33 14.13 4.38
CA SER A 178 2.87 13.95 4.27
C SER A 178 2.44 12.48 4.29
N TRP A 179 3.31 11.56 3.86
CA TRP A 179 3.06 10.11 3.91
C TRP A 179 3.65 9.46 5.16
N ALA A 180 4.88 9.82 5.54
CA ALA A 180 5.58 9.19 6.66
C ALA A 180 4.96 9.56 8.02
N LEU A 181 4.53 10.81 8.22
CA LEU A 181 4.01 11.27 9.51
C LEU A 181 2.72 10.55 9.95
N PRO A 182 1.69 10.39 9.09
CA PRO A 182 0.50 9.62 9.47
C PRO A 182 0.84 8.16 9.81
N VAL A 183 1.68 7.51 9.01
CA VAL A 183 2.09 6.11 9.23
C VAL A 183 2.85 5.97 10.55
N ALA A 184 3.82 6.85 10.81
CA ALA A 184 4.59 6.85 12.05
C ALA A 184 3.70 7.12 13.27
N THR A 185 2.73 8.04 13.14
CA THR A 185 1.78 8.37 14.20
C THR A 185 0.86 7.20 14.52
N VAL A 186 0.26 6.57 13.51
CA VAL A 186 -0.61 5.39 13.70
C VAL A 186 0.20 4.24 14.27
N THR A 187 1.42 3.99 13.77
CA THR A 187 2.30 2.92 14.26
C THR A 187 2.69 3.16 15.71
N GLY A 188 3.17 4.36 16.06
CA GLY A 188 3.56 4.70 17.42
C GLY A 188 2.38 4.62 18.40
N LEU A 189 1.20 5.07 17.98
CA LEU A 189 -0.01 4.97 18.78
C LEU A 189 -0.47 3.51 18.95
N ALA A 190 -0.36 2.70 17.90
CA ALA A 190 -0.70 1.28 17.93
C ALA A 190 0.21 0.50 18.88
N LEU A 191 1.53 0.71 18.78
CA LEU A 191 2.52 0.11 19.69
C LEU A 191 2.27 0.53 21.14
N ARG A 192 2.05 1.82 21.38
CA ARG A 192 1.78 2.36 22.72
C ARG A 192 0.48 1.81 23.32
N ARG A 193 -0.57 1.66 22.51
CA ARG A 193 -1.89 1.16 22.97
C ARG A 193 -1.96 -0.35 22.99
N GLY A 194 -1.07 -1.07 22.30
CA GLY A 194 -1.19 -2.51 22.09
C GLY A 194 -2.42 -2.90 21.25
N THR A 195 -3.01 -1.94 20.53
CA THR A 195 -4.21 -2.13 19.71
C THR A 195 -4.21 -1.13 18.56
N MET A 196 -4.78 -1.52 17.42
CA MET A 196 -4.87 -0.64 16.25
C MET A 196 -5.84 0.53 16.52
N PRO A 197 -5.37 1.79 16.38
CA PRO A 197 -6.25 2.95 16.46
C PRO A 197 -7.41 2.85 15.46
N GLU A 198 -8.51 3.54 15.74
CA GLU A 198 -9.54 3.73 14.73
C GLU A 198 -8.96 4.39 13.48
N ARG A 199 -9.52 4.03 12.32
CA ARG A 199 -9.05 4.56 11.04
C ARG A 199 -9.04 6.09 11.10
N PRO A 200 -7.92 6.75 10.77
CA PRO A 200 -7.86 8.19 10.75
C PRO A 200 -8.92 8.75 9.79
N ARG A 201 -9.59 9.83 10.20
CA ARG A 201 -10.63 10.47 9.38
C ARG A 201 -10.02 10.98 8.06
N PRO A 202 -10.76 10.95 6.94
CA PRO A 202 -10.27 11.40 5.62
C PRO A 202 -9.70 12.83 5.60
N VAL A 203 -10.12 13.68 6.54
CA VAL A 203 -9.63 15.06 6.70
C VAL A 203 -8.11 15.10 6.94
N LEU A 204 -7.54 14.11 7.63
CA LEU A 204 -6.10 14.04 7.91
C LEU A 204 -5.26 13.68 6.66
N LEU A 205 -5.89 13.20 5.59
CA LEU A 205 -5.24 12.86 4.32
C LEU A 205 -5.30 14.00 3.29
N ARG A 206 -6.08 15.07 3.54
CA ARG A 206 -6.20 16.24 2.65
C ARG A 206 -4.88 16.93 2.32
N PRO A 207 -3.90 17.06 3.23
CA PRO A 207 -2.61 17.66 2.90
C PRO A 207 -1.86 16.87 1.81
N ALA A 208 -1.97 15.54 1.82
CA ALA A 208 -1.36 14.69 0.81
C ALA A 208 -2.00 14.94 -0.57
N ALA A 209 -3.33 14.94 -0.65
CA ALA A 209 -4.04 15.19 -1.91
C ALA A 209 -3.72 16.56 -2.54
N ALA A 210 -3.65 17.63 -1.72
CA ALA A 210 -3.27 18.95 -2.21
C ALA A 210 -1.84 18.95 -2.79
N LEU A 211 -0.92 18.24 -2.12
CA LEU A 211 0.46 18.14 -2.56
C LEU A 211 0.63 17.29 -3.82
N GLN A 212 -0.16 16.22 -3.97
CA GLN A 212 -0.23 15.42 -5.20
C GLN A 212 -0.57 16.31 -6.40
N ALA A 213 -1.58 17.17 -6.27
CA ALA A 213 -1.98 18.10 -7.33
C ALA A 213 -0.85 19.07 -7.69
N VAL A 214 -0.16 19.64 -6.68
CA VAL A 214 0.98 20.54 -6.89
C VAL A 214 2.12 19.83 -7.61
N VAL A 215 2.51 18.64 -7.16
CA VAL A 215 3.60 17.87 -7.78
C VAL A 215 3.24 17.43 -9.19
N ALA A 216 2.00 16.99 -9.43
CA ALA A 216 1.52 16.59 -10.76
C ALA A 216 1.58 17.75 -11.76
N LEU A 217 1.08 18.93 -11.37
CA LEU A 217 1.08 20.12 -12.21
C LEU A 217 2.50 20.59 -12.53
N ARG A 218 3.39 20.61 -11.52
CA ARG A 218 4.80 20.97 -11.70
C ARG A 218 5.53 19.97 -12.59
N HIS A 219 5.23 18.68 -12.50
CA HIS A 219 5.81 17.65 -13.37
C HIS A 219 5.33 17.79 -14.81
N LEU A 220 4.04 18.09 -15.02
CA LEU A 220 3.44 18.25 -16.34
C LEU A 220 3.97 19.49 -17.08
N THR A 221 4.13 20.61 -16.37
CA THR A 221 4.50 21.92 -16.95
C THR A 221 6.00 22.12 -17.14
N ARG A 222 6.83 21.17 -16.69
CA ARG A 222 8.28 21.22 -16.90
C ARG A 222 8.63 21.02 -18.38
N ARG A 223 9.44 21.94 -18.89
CA ARG A 223 10.11 21.84 -20.19
C ARG A 223 11.39 21.03 -20.08
#